data_AF-A0A9D5XTA1-F1
#
_entry.id   AF-A0A9D5XTA1-F1
#
_cell.length_a   1.000
_cell.length_b   1.000
_cell.length_c   1.000
_cell.angle_alpha   90.00
_cell.angle_beta   90.00
_cell.angle_gamma   90.00
#
_symmetry.space_group_name_H-M   'P 1'
#
loop_
_entity.id
_entity.type
_entity.pdbx_description
1 polymer ?
#
loop_
_entity_poly.entity_id
_entity_poly.type
_entity_poly.pdbx_seq_one_letter_code
_entity_poly.pdbx_strand_id
1 'polypeptide(L)'
;MASRSRMLDEAMDIGRRELTCLSEGDVFGAQKLSSERERILDDALDGLSTGNLRALADKLVEMKGLQDEISGKARELHATLKRDLTNLKRQTRRISGYSFGSGNMPRLATRRFINKKS
;
A
#
# COMPACT_ATOMS: atom_id res chain seq x y z
N MET A 1 -22.60 -25.73 6.25
CA MET A 1 -22.17 -25.27 4.90
C MET A 1 -22.61 -23.83 4.60
N ALA A 2 -23.88 -23.46 4.81
CA ALA A 2 -24.37 -22.09 4.60
C ALA A 2 -23.56 -21.01 5.35
N SER A 3 -23.13 -21.28 6.59
CA SER A 3 -22.32 -20.33 7.38
C SER A 3 -20.99 -19.98 6.70
N ARG A 4 -20.15 -20.98 6.39
CA ARG A 4 -18.86 -20.78 5.71
C ARG A 4 -19.01 -20.12 4.33
N SER A 5 -20.05 -20.50 3.60
CA SER A 5 -20.36 -19.90 2.30
C SER A 5 -20.64 -18.40 2.42
N ARG A 6 -21.39 -17.99 3.45
CA ARG A 6 -21.65 -16.56 3.74
C ARG A 6 -20.40 -15.82 4.21
N MET A 7 -19.55 -16.45 5.00
CA MET A 7 -18.27 -15.86 5.43
C MET A 7 -17.36 -15.59 4.23
N LEU A 8 -17.31 -16.51 3.25
CA LEU A 8 -16.57 -16.26 2.01
C LEU A 8 -17.18 -15.12 1.20
N ASP A 9 -18.51 -15.02 1.12
CA ASP A 9 -19.18 -13.89 0.44
C ASP A 9 -18.85 -12.56 1.12
N GLU A 10 -18.89 -12.53 2.45
CA GLU A 10 -18.52 -11.35 3.25
C GLU A 10 -17.05 -10.96 3.03
N ALA A 11 -16.14 -11.93 3.04
CA ALA A 11 -14.73 -11.71 2.73
C ALA A 11 -14.53 -11.16 1.31
N MET A 12 -15.34 -11.58 0.32
CA MET A 12 -15.29 -11.05 -1.04
C MET A 12 -15.75 -9.61 -1.09
N ASP A 13 -16.83 -9.27 -0.39
CA ASP A 13 -17.34 -7.90 -0.33
C ASP A 13 -16.39 -6.96 0.40
N ILE A 14 -15.65 -7.45 1.41
CA ILE A 14 -14.56 -6.70 2.03
C ILE A 14 -13.40 -6.52 1.05
N GLY A 15 -13.01 -7.57 0.32
CA GLY A 15 -11.93 -7.48 -0.68
C GLY A 15 -12.24 -6.52 -1.83
N ARG A 16 -13.49 -6.43 -2.26
CA ARG A 16 -13.92 -5.42 -3.25
C ARG A 16 -13.78 -4.00 -2.71
N ARG A 17 -14.15 -3.78 -1.45
CA ARG A 17 -13.96 -2.48 -0.78
C ARG A 17 -12.47 -2.15 -0.59
N GLU A 18 -11.65 -3.13 -0.26
CA GLU A 18 -10.19 -3.01 -0.18
C GLU A 18 -9.61 -2.54 -1.52
N LEU A 19 -10.05 -3.14 -2.63
CA LEU A 19 -9.64 -2.74 -3.99
C LEU A 19 -10.03 -1.29 -4.32
N THR A 20 -11.21 -0.84 -3.88
CA THR A 20 -11.63 0.57 -4.01
C THR A 20 -10.69 1.49 -3.24
N CYS A 21 -10.38 1.19 -1.97
CA CYS A 21 -9.42 1.97 -1.17
C CYS A 21 -8.04 2.05 -1.86
N LEU A 22 -7.54 0.92 -2.37
CA LEU A 22 -6.27 0.91 -3.12
C LEU A 22 -6.33 1.74 -4.41
N SER A 23 -7.48 1.78 -5.08
CA SER A 23 -7.67 2.58 -6.29
C SER A 23 -7.72 4.08 -5.99
N GLU A 24 -8.25 4.45 -4.83
CA GLU A 24 -8.28 5.83 -4.33
C GLU A 24 -6.96 6.26 -3.68
N GLY A 25 -6.03 5.33 -3.45
CA GLY A 25 -4.77 5.57 -2.76
C GLY A 25 -4.89 5.61 -1.23
N ASP A 26 -6.04 5.23 -0.68
CA ASP A 26 -6.24 5.08 0.76
C ASP A 26 -5.64 3.78 1.27
N VAL A 27 -4.34 3.83 1.58
CA VAL A 27 -3.58 2.69 2.09
C VAL A 27 -4.04 2.27 3.49
N PHE A 28 -4.50 3.21 4.33
CA PHE A 28 -4.92 2.91 5.69
C PHE A 28 -6.29 2.21 5.72
N GLY A 29 -7.24 2.69 4.93
CA GLY A 29 -8.53 2.02 4.73
C GLY A 29 -8.35 0.61 4.16
N ALA A 30 -7.48 0.47 3.15
CA ALA A 30 -7.15 -0.84 2.59
C ALA A 30 -6.55 -1.79 3.64
N GLN A 31 -5.61 -1.33 4.46
CA GLN A 31 -5.01 -2.15 5.53
C GLN A 31 -6.07 -2.63 6.54
N LYS A 32 -6.97 -1.74 6.98
CA LYS A 32 -8.03 -2.08 7.93
C LYS A 32 -8.94 -3.18 7.38
N LEU A 33 -9.37 -3.04 6.12
CA LEU A 33 -10.22 -4.01 5.43
C LEU A 33 -9.48 -5.34 5.20
N SER A 34 -8.20 -5.29 4.85
CA SER A 34 -7.37 -6.49 4.70
C SER A 34 -7.31 -7.31 6.00
N SER A 35 -7.10 -6.67 7.15
CA SER A 35 -7.06 -7.39 8.43
C SER A 35 -8.41 -7.99 8.83
N GLU A 36 -9.51 -7.31 8.52
CA GLU A 36 -10.86 -7.84 8.74
C GLU A 36 -11.15 -9.06 7.85
N ARG A 37 -10.76 -8.96 6.57
CA ARG A 37 -10.90 -10.06 5.59
C ARG A 37 -10.08 -11.28 5.96
N GLU A 38 -8.83 -11.08 6.40
CA GLU A 38 -7.93 -12.15 6.85
C GLU A 38 -8.58 -12.95 7.99
N ARG A 39 -9.10 -12.25 9.00
CA ARG A 39 -9.79 -12.89 10.13
C ARG A 39 -10.99 -13.74 9.69
N ILE A 40 -11.84 -13.20 8.81
CA ILE A 40 -13.03 -13.94 8.33
C ILE A 40 -12.61 -15.15 7.50
N LEU A 41 -11.55 -15.03 6.70
CA LEU A 41 -11.01 -16.15 5.93
C LEU A 41 -10.44 -17.25 6.83
N ASP A 42 -9.69 -16.89 7.87
CA ASP A 42 -9.18 -17.85 8.85
C ASP A 42 -10.33 -18.61 9.51
N ASP A 43 -11.36 -17.90 9.98
CA ASP A 43 -12.54 -18.52 10.59
C ASP A 43 -13.32 -19.40 9.59
N ALA A 44 -13.38 -19.02 8.31
CA ALA A 44 -14.08 -19.77 7.27
C ALA A 44 -13.34 -21.05 6.86
N LEU A 45 -12.00 -20.99 6.87
CA LEU A 45 -11.11 -22.09 6.50
C LEU A 45 -10.80 -23.02 7.67
N ASP A 46 -11.08 -22.62 8.91
CA ASP A 46 -10.89 -23.49 10.06
C ASP A 46 -11.75 -24.76 9.98
N GLY A 47 -11.13 -25.91 10.28
CA GLY A 47 -11.75 -27.22 10.24
C GLY A 47 -12.27 -27.64 8.85
N LEU A 48 -11.68 -27.14 7.76
CA LEU A 48 -12.07 -27.54 6.40
C LEU A 48 -11.79 -29.03 6.16
N SER A 49 -12.81 -29.78 5.76
CA SER A 49 -12.67 -31.17 5.31
C SER A 49 -12.88 -31.29 3.80
N THR A 50 -12.42 -32.39 3.21
CA THR A 50 -12.51 -32.66 1.77
C THR A 50 -13.96 -32.60 1.24
N GLY A 51 -14.95 -32.95 2.06
CA GLY A 51 -16.37 -32.88 1.69
C GLY A 51 -16.89 -31.44 1.56
N ASN A 52 -16.44 -30.54 2.43
CA ASN A 52 -16.81 -29.12 2.45
C ASN A 52 -16.06 -28.36 1.35
N LEU A 53 -14.80 -28.73 1.13
CA LEU A 53 -13.90 -28.07 0.18
C LEU A 53 -14.50 -28.09 -1.23
N ARG A 54 -15.04 -29.23 -1.66
CA ARG A 54 -15.63 -29.35 -3.00
C ARG A 54 -16.85 -28.44 -3.20
N ALA A 55 -17.61 -28.19 -2.13
CA ALA A 55 -18.77 -27.30 -2.15
C ALA A 55 -18.40 -25.81 -2.12
N LEU A 56 -17.16 -25.47 -1.77
CA LEU A 56 -16.67 -24.09 -1.67
C LEU A 56 -15.60 -23.78 -2.74
N ALA A 57 -15.23 -24.76 -3.57
CA ALA A 57 -14.12 -24.66 -4.52
C ALA A 57 -14.25 -23.46 -5.46
N ASP A 58 -15.42 -23.26 -6.06
CA ASP A 58 -15.66 -22.16 -6.99
C ASP A 58 -15.46 -20.79 -6.30
N LYS A 59 -15.98 -20.63 -5.07
CA LYS A 59 -15.80 -19.41 -4.27
C LYS A 59 -14.36 -19.16 -3.87
N LEU A 60 -13.60 -20.23 -3.58
CA LEU A 60 -12.17 -20.10 -3.27
C LEU A 60 -11.36 -19.70 -4.50
N VAL A 61 -11.76 -20.15 -5.69
CA VAL A 61 -11.17 -19.69 -6.96
C VAL A 61 -11.48 -18.22 -7.20
N GLU A 62 -12.73 -17.79 -7.00
CA GLU A 62 -13.12 -16.37 -7.09
C GLU A 62 -12.33 -15.50 -6.09
N MET A 63 -12.21 -15.94 -4.84
CA MET A 63 -11.43 -15.25 -3.80
C MET A 63 -9.96 -15.10 -4.20
N LYS A 64 -9.37 -16.14 -4.81
CA LYS A 64 -8.00 -16.07 -5.32
C LYS A 64 -7.88 -15.03 -6.43
N GLY A 65 -8.82 -15.00 -7.38
CA GLY A 65 -8.84 -14.00 -8.44
C GLY A 65 -8.87 -12.57 -7.88
N LEU A 66 -9.75 -12.32 -6.90
CA LEU A 66 -9.81 -11.04 -6.21
C LEU A 66 -8.51 -10.69 -5.48
N GLN A 67 -7.87 -11.65 -4.82
CA GLN A 67 -6.57 -11.44 -4.16
C GLN A 67 -5.45 -11.09 -5.15
N ASP A 68 -5.47 -11.70 -6.34
CA ASP A 68 -4.52 -11.40 -7.41
C ASP A 68 -4.72 -9.95 -7.93
N GLU A 69 -5.96 -9.50 -8.08
CA GLU A 69 -6.31 -8.12 -8.44
C GLU A 69 -5.86 -7.10 -7.37
N ILE A 70 -6.18 -7.36 -6.10
CA ILE A 70 -5.75 -6.54 -4.96
C ILE A 70 -4.22 -6.42 -4.93
N SER A 71 -3.52 -7.55 -5.09
CA SER A 71 -2.06 -7.59 -5.08
C SER A 71 -1.46 -6.83 -6.27
N GLY A 72 -2.08 -6.94 -7.45
CA GLY A 72 -1.73 -6.15 -8.62
C GLY A 72 -1.87 -4.66 -8.34
N LYS A 73 -3.02 -4.23 -7.81
CA LYS A 73 -3.29 -2.82 -7.53
C LYS A 73 -2.37 -2.23 -6.47
N ALA A 74 -2.09 -3.00 -5.41
CA ALA A 74 -1.15 -2.59 -4.38
C ALA A 74 0.27 -2.37 -4.94
N ARG A 75 0.73 -3.23 -5.85
CA ARG A 75 2.03 -3.06 -6.53
C ARG A 75 2.06 -1.81 -7.41
N GLU A 76 1.00 -1.55 -8.16
CA GLU A 76 0.86 -0.34 -8.98
C GLU A 76 0.89 0.94 -8.13
N LEU A 77 0.12 0.97 -7.04
CA LEU A 77 0.07 2.09 -6.12
C LEU A 77 1.45 2.33 -5.49
N HIS A 78 2.10 1.27 -5.00
CA HIS A 78 3.45 1.36 -4.45
C HIS A 78 4.46 1.90 -5.46
N ALA A 79 4.42 1.43 -6.71
CA ALA A 79 5.30 1.93 -7.77
C ALA A 79 5.05 3.42 -8.07
N THR A 80 3.79 3.86 -8.01
CA THR A 80 3.39 5.25 -8.21
C THR A 80 3.90 6.14 -7.08
N LEU A 81 3.61 5.79 -5.83
CA LEU A 81 4.10 6.50 -4.64
C LEU A 81 5.62 6.61 -4.62
N LYS A 82 6.33 5.54 -4.99
CA LYS A 82 7.80 5.54 -5.07
C LYS A 82 8.32 6.54 -6.12
N ARG A 83 7.67 6.61 -7.29
CA ARG A 83 8.02 7.57 -8.34
C ARG A 83 7.79 9.00 -7.87
N ASP A 84 6.66 9.26 -7.24
CA ASP A 84 6.30 10.60 -6.76
C ASP A 84 7.24 11.08 -5.66
N LEU A 85 7.56 10.23 -4.69
CA LEU A 85 8.56 10.54 -3.66
C LEU A 85 9.94 10.82 -4.24
N THR A 86 10.33 10.09 -5.29
CA THR A 86 11.62 10.31 -5.96
C THR A 86 11.61 11.64 -6.73
N ASN A 87 10.51 11.97 -7.38
CA ASN A 87 10.34 13.23 -8.10
C ASN A 87 10.34 14.43 -7.15
N LEU A 88 9.62 14.35 -6.03
CA LEU A 88 9.62 15.36 -4.97
C LEU A 88 11.04 15.59 -4.43
N LYS A 89 11.79 14.53 -4.10
CA LYS A 89 13.19 14.65 -3.67
C LYS A 89 14.07 15.37 -4.71
N ARG A 90 13.89 15.07 -5.99
CA ARG A 90 14.62 15.73 -7.09
C ARG A 90 14.25 17.20 -7.21
N GLN A 91 12.97 17.54 -7.10
CA GLN A 91 12.48 18.92 -7.13
C GLN A 91 13.00 19.73 -5.95
N THR A 92 12.90 19.21 -4.72
CA THR A 92 13.45 19.85 -3.52
C THR A 92 14.95 20.11 -3.66
N ARG A 93 15.71 19.15 -4.20
CA ARG A 93 17.14 19.35 -4.48
C ARG A 93 17.40 20.45 -5.50
N ARG A 94 16.60 20.54 -6.57
CA ARG A 94 16.71 21.62 -7.58
C ARG A 94 16.40 22.98 -6.96
N ILE A 95 15.29 23.10 -6.22
CA ILE A 95 14.90 24.35 -5.55
C ILE A 95 15.99 24.80 -4.57
N SER A 96 16.55 23.87 -3.78
CA SER A 96 17.68 24.16 -2.89
C SER A 96 18.92 24.63 -3.66
N GLY A 97 19.23 24.01 -4.79
CA GLY A 97 20.34 24.42 -5.66
C GLY A 97 20.14 25.81 -6.28
N TYR A 98 18.93 26.14 -6.74
CA TYR A 98 18.60 27.47 -7.25
C TYR A 98 18.65 28.52 -6.14
N SER A 99 18.10 28.24 -4.96
CA SER A 99 18.16 29.14 -3.79
C SER A 99 19.60 29.41 -3.33
N PHE A 100 20.48 28.42 -3.44
CA PHE A 100 21.91 28.58 -3.18
C PHE A 100 22.60 29.43 -4.26
N GLY A 101 22.32 29.18 -5.54
CA GLY A 101 22.89 29.93 -6.67
C GLY A 101 22.38 31.37 -6.81
N SER A 102 21.15 31.65 -6.38
CA SER A 102 20.53 32.99 -6.42
C SER A 102 20.84 33.86 -5.21
N GLY A 103 21.63 33.36 -4.25
CA GLY A 103 22.06 34.13 -3.07
C GLY A 103 20.98 34.37 -1.99
N ASN A 104 19.82 33.70 -2.10
CA ASN A 104 18.70 33.86 -1.17
C ASN A 104 18.77 32.93 0.07
N MET A 105 19.77 32.05 0.15
CA MET A 105 20.12 31.34 1.39
C MET A 105 21.13 32.18 2.19
N PRO A 106 20.92 32.40 3.51
CA PRO A 106 21.93 33.06 4.33
C PRO A 106 23.23 32.28 4.20
N ARG A 107 24.30 32.98 3.82
CA ARG A 107 25.64 32.42 3.62
C ARG A 107 26.12 31.72 4.91
N LEU A 108 25.80 30.44 5.09
CA LEU A 108 26.35 29.61 6.16
C LEU A 108 27.81 29.19 5.90
N ALA A 109 28.53 29.95 5.07
CA ALA A 109 29.91 29.67 4.66
C ALA A 109 30.89 30.79 5.04
N THR A 110 30.53 31.72 5.94
CA THR A 110 31.40 32.86 6.32
C THR A 110 32.35 32.59 7.49
N ARG A 111 32.50 31.34 7.96
CA ARG A 111 33.43 31.01 9.08
C ARG A 111 34.50 29.96 8.73
N ARG A 112 35.04 29.99 7.51
CA ARG A 112 36.13 29.07 7.11
C ARG A 112 37.49 29.71 6.83
N PHE A 113 37.66 30.99 7.17
CA PHE A 113 38.97 31.64 7.19
C PHE A 113 39.29 32.15 8.61
N ILE A 114 39.58 31.22 9.52
CA ILE A 114 40.36 31.57 10.71
C ILE A 114 41.79 31.81 10.21
N ASN A 115 42.18 33.08 10.24
CA ASN A 115 43.48 33.59 9.86
C ASN A 115 44.57 32.83 10.64
N LYS A 116 45.47 32.13 9.94
CA LYS A 116 46.67 31.56 10.52
C LYS A 116 47.84 32.45 10.12
N LYS A 117 48.36 33.21 11.10
CA LYS A 117 49.57 34.07 11.19
C LYS A 117 49.13 35.37 11.89
N SER A 118 49.77 35.85 12.96
CA SER A 118 51.15 35.69 13.41
C SER A 118 51.23 35.79 14.93
#